data_AF-A0AA51L3V5-F1
#
_entry.id   AF-A0AA51L3V5-F1
#
_cell.length_a   1.000
_cell.length_b   1.000
_cell.length_c   1.000
_cell.angle_alpha   90.00
_cell.angle_beta   90.00
_cell.angle_gamma   90.00
#
_symmetry.space_group_name_H-M   'P 1'
#
loop_
_entity.id
_entity.type
_entity.pdbx_description
1 polymer ?
#
loop_
_entity_poly.entity_id
_entity_poly.type
_entity_poly.pdbx_seq_one_letter_code
_entity_poly.pdbx_strand_id
1 'polypeptide(L)'
;MDFNRLFVKEVPFPYFIYDQALSFLAASKQAKELFPHTEDFIQLIDTPFQKEAIDFFLSISRKASIEVLMNEKNKKNSYKIFKAEDEFRNIHIYCLPFKTEMTELQEMMNRVEQKLIQYNVELMDKKQFLEESVQLLKEAAS
;
A
#
# COMPACT_ATOMS: atom_id res chain seq x y z
N MET A 1 11.61 -10.36 -9.24
CA MET A 1 10.95 -10.16 -7.93
C MET A 1 10.21 -8.84 -8.01
N ASP A 2 8.90 -8.81 -7.78
CA ASP A 2 8.11 -7.57 -7.79
C ASP A 2 8.43 -6.75 -6.53
N PHE A 3 9.36 -5.81 -6.66
CA PHE A 3 9.70 -4.85 -5.61
C PHE A 3 8.45 -4.12 -5.08
N ASN A 4 7.48 -3.84 -5.96
CA ASN A 4 6.19 -3.25 -5.61
C ASN A 4 5.44 -4.04 -4.52
N ARG A 5 5.53 -5.38 -4.48
CA ARG A 5 4.83 -6.18 -3.46
C ARG A 5 5.52 -6.18 -2.10
N LEU A 6 6.83 -5.96 -2.03
CA LEU A 6 7.55 -5.83 -0.75
C LEU A 6 7.24 -4.50 -0.07
N PHE A 7 7.22 -3.40 -0.84
CA PHE A 7 6.95 -2.06 -0.30
C PHE A 7 5.57 -1.94 0.34
N VAL A 8 4.57 -2.57 -0.28
CA VAL A 8 3.18 -2.57 0.20
C VAL A 8 3.05 -3.07 1.62
N LYS A 9 3.79 -4.12 1.99
CA LYS A 9 3.66 -4.74 3.31
C LYS A 9 4.01 -3.79 4.44
N GLU A 10 4.96 -2.89 4.21
CA GLU A 10 5.59 -2.06 5.24
C GLU A 10 5.00 -0.66 5.38
N VAL A 11 4.01 -0.31 4.56
CA VAL A 11 3.32 0.99 4.62
C VAL A 11 2.60 1.15 5.97
N PRO A 12 2.78 2.28 6.69
CA PRO A 12 2.25 2.49 8.04
C PRO A 12 0.77 2.90 8.08
N PHE A 13 0.04 2.70 6.99
CA PHE A 13 -1.40 2.98 6.87
C PHE A 13 -2.08 1.89 6.03
N PRO A 14 -3.41 1.73 6.12
CA PRO A 14 -4.11 0.77 5.29
C PRO A 14 -3.93 1.09 3.81
N TYR A 15 -3.42 0.11 3.10
CA TYR A 15 -3.10 0.22 1.69
C TYR A 15 -3.47 -1.08 0.98
N PHE A 16 -4.07 -0.97 -0.19
CA PHE A 16 -4.53 -2.10 -0.98
C PHE A 16 -4.13 -1.94 -2.44
N ILE A 17 -3.89 -3.06 -3.12
CA ILE A 17 -3.68 -3.14 -4.57
C ILE A 17 -4.71 -4.08 -5.16
N TYR A 18 -5.36 -3.61 -6.21
CA TYR A 18 -6.30 -4.36 -7.04
C TYR A 18 -5.85 -4.34 -8.49
N ASP A 19 -6.24 -5.34 -9.27
CA ASP A 19 -6.10 -5.29 -10.73
C ASP A 19 -7.24 -4.46 -11.36
N GLN A 20 -7.24 -4.33 -12.69
CA GLN A 20 -8.27 -3.62 -13.45
C GLN A 20 -9.67 -4.24 -13.34
N ALA A 21 -9.76 -5.53 -13.01
CA ALA A 21 -11.00 -6.25 -12.78
C ALA A 21 -11.46 -6.15 -11.31
N LEU A 22 -10.79 -5.34 -10.49
CA LEU A 22 -10.98 -5.23 -9.05
C LEU A 22 -10.73 -6.54 -8.30
N SER A 23 -9.86 -7.41 -8.82
CA SER A 23 -9.36 -8.59 -8.10
C SER A 23 -8.25 -8.18 -7.14
N PHE A 24 -8.31 -8.69 -5.91
CA PHE A 24 -7.31 -8.40 -4.88
C PHE A 24 -5.92 -8.92 -5.26
N LEU A 25 -4.91 -8.05 -5.18
CA LEU A 25 -3.50 -8.40 -5.41
C LEU A 25 -2.67 -8.38 -4.12
N ALA A 26 -2.80 -7.33 -3.31
CA ALA A 26 -2.00 -7.17 -2.09
C ALA A 26 -2.62 -6.18 -1.10
N ALA A 27 -2.20 -6.27 0.17
CA ALA A 27 -2.51 -5.31 1.22
C ALA A 27 -1.33 -5.10 2.18
N SER A 28 -1.24 -3.91 2.76
CA SER A 28 -0.25 -3.61 3.80
C SER A 28 -0.51 -4.40 5.09
N LYS A 29 0.52 -4.53 5.93
CA LYS A 29 0.38 -5.15 7.25
C LYS A 29 -0.67 -4.40 8.08
N GLN A 30 -0.63 -3.06 8.04
CA GLN A 30 -1.58 -2.20 8.73
C GLN A 30 -3.03 -2.43 8.28
N ALA A 31 -3.26 -2.61 6.97
CA ALA A 31 -4.58 -2.96 6.45
C ALA A 31 -5.08 -4.29 7.02
N LYS A 32 -4.25 -5.34 7.01
CA LYS A 32 -4.62 -6.66 7.54
C LYS A 32 -4.88 -6.64 9.04
N GLU A 33 -4.15 -5.82 9.79
CA GLU A 33 -4.33 -5.68 11.24
C GLU A 33 -5.64 -4.96 11.59
N LEU A 34 -6.02 -3.92 10.84
CA LEU A 34 -7.26 -3.17 11.04
C LEU A 34 -8.49 -3.87 10.46
N PHE A 35 -8.30 -4.62 9.38
CA PHE A 35 -9.34 -5.28 8.59
C PHE A 35 -9.00 -6.77 8.38
N PRO A 36 -9.09 -7.61 9.43
CA PRO A 36 -8.58 -8.99 9.41
C PRO A 36 -9.45 -10.00 8.63
N HIS A 37 -10.66 -9.62 8.21
CA HIS A 37 -11.68 -10.57 7.73
C HIS A 37 -12.12 -10.38 6.28
N THR A 38 -11.33 -9.68 5.46
CA THR A 38 -11.88 -9.20 4.18
C THR A 38 -10.86 -9.25 3.06
N GLU A 39 -11.17 -10.06 2.05
CA GLU A 39 -10.48 -10.11 0.76
C GLU A 39 -11.03 -9.05 -0.21
N ASP A 40 -12.23 -8.52 0.05
CA ASP A 40 -12.93 -7.54 -0.76
C ASP A 40 -12.96 -6.17 -0.04
N PHE A 41 -12.28 -5.19 -0.64
CA PHE A 41 -12.21 -3.83 -0.11
C PHE A 41 -13.59 -3.16 -0.02
N ILE A 42 -14.51 -3.45 -0.95
CA ILE A 42 -15.82 -2.81 -0.97
C ILE A 42 -16.63 -3.22 0.27
N GLN A 43 -16.44 -4.44 0.77
CA GLN A 43 -17.08 -4.91 2.00
C GLN A 43 -16.57 -4.20 3.26
N LEU A 44 -15.37 -3.60 3.21
CA LEU A 44 -14.87 -2.75 4.28
C LEU A 44 -15.65 -1.44 4.38
N ILE A 45 -16.23 -0.98 3.27
CA ILE A 45 -16.94 0.28 3.19
C ILE A 45 -18.38 0.08 3.64
N ASP A 46 -18.85 0.99 4.49
CA ASP A 46 -20.24 1.00 4.95
C ASP A 46 -21.20 1.13 3.76
N THR A 47 -22.31 0.38 3.79
CA THR A 47 -23.21 0.19 2.64
C THR A 47 -23.61 1.49 1.92
N PRO A 48 -23.93 2.60 2.63
CA PRO A 48 -24.31 3.84 1.95
C PRO A 48 -23.23 4.44 1.03
N PHE A 49 -21.95 4.12 1.27
CA PHE A 49 -20.80 4.68 0.56
C PHE A 49 -20.25 3.75 -0.53
N GLN A 50 -20.70 2.48 -0.58
CA GLN A 50 -20.15 1.48 -1.50
C GLN A 50 -20.32 1.88 -2.96
N LYS A 51 -21.47 2.44 -3.34
CA LYS A 51 -21.72 2.90 -4.71
C LYS A 51 -20.76 4.02 -5.12
N GLU A 52 -20.58 5.03 -4.27
CA GLU A 52 -19.63 6.11 -4.54
C GLU A 52 -18.19 5.59 -4.64
N ALA A 53 -17.82 4.61 -3.81
CA ALA A 53 -16.50 3.99 -3.86
C ALA A 53 -16.26 3.23 -5.17
N ILE A 54 -17.22 2.41 -5.60
CA ILE A 54 -17.13 1.70 -6.90
C ILE A 54 -17.02 2.70 -8.05
N ASP A 55 -17.89 3.71 -8.08
CA ASP A 55 -17.84 4.76 -9.10
C ASP A 55 -16.50 5.51 -9.06
N PHE A 56 -15.95 5.78 -7.88
CA PHE A 56 -14.63 6.39 -7.73
C PHE A 56 -13.51 5.51 -8.29
N PHE A 57 -13.51 4.20 -8.03
CA PHE A 57 -12.47 3.31 -8.55
C PHE A 57 -12.57 3.09 -10.06
N LEU A 58 -13.79 2.90 -10.59
CA LEU A 58 -14.03 2.63 -12.02
C LEU A 58 -14.02 3.87 -12.91
N SER A 59 -14.25 5.07 -12.36
CA SER A 59 -14.30 6.29 -13.17
C SER A 59 -12.91 6.85 -13.50
N ILE A 60 -12.80 7.44 -14.69
CA ILE A 60 -11.73 8.39 -15.05
C ILE A 60 -11.99 9.76 -14.37
N SER A 61 -12.81 9.81 -13.31
CA SER A 61 -13.12 11.08 -12.66
C SER A 61 -11.86 11.68 -12.05
N ARG A 62 -11.73 13.00 -12.17
CA ARG A 62 -10.59 13.75 -11.60
C ARG A 62 -10.75 13.98 -10.09
N LYS A 63 -11.64 13.26 -9.40
CA LYS A 63 -11.75 13.36 -7.95
C LYS A 63 -10.42 12.89 -7.36
N ALA A 64 -9.77 13.75 -6.57
CA ALA A 64 -8.50 13.41 -5.92
C ALA A 64 -8.69 12.38 -4.79
N SER A 65 -9.88 12.36 -4.19
CA SER A 65 -10.22 11.48 -3.07
C SER A 65 -11.73 11.40 -2.86
N ILE A 66 -12.17 10.40 -2.10
CA ILE A 66 -13.51 10.31 -1.52
C ILE A 66 -13.41 10.12 0.00
N GLU A 67 -14.49 10.40 0.71
CA GLU A 67 -14.60 10.15 2.15
C GLU A 67 -15.66 9.10 2.40
N VAL A 68 -15.31 8.05 3.13
CA VAL A 68 -16.21 6.94 3.42
C VAL A 68 -16.10 6.50 4.87
N LEU A 69 -17.16 5.90 5.38
CA LEU A 69 -17.09 5.13 6.63
C LEU A 69 -16.62 3.72 6.32
N MET A 70 -15.61 3.26 7.05
CA MET A 70 -15.12 1.88 6.95
C MET A 70 -15.35 1.13 8.26
N ASN A 71 -15.69 -0.15 8.13
CA ASN A 71 -15.88 -1.10 9.21
C ASN A 71 -14.53 -1.66 9.65
N GLU A 72 -13.95 -1.09 10.71
CA GLU A 72 -12.85 -1.73 11.43
C GLU A 72 -13.41 -2.77 12.41
N LYS A 73 -12.57 -3.73 12.84
CA LYS A 73 -12.89 -4.84 13.76
C LYS A 73 -14.15 -4.65 14.62
N ASN A 74 -14.20 -3.58 15.42
CA ASN A 74 -15.31 -3.31 16.35
C ASN A 74 -15.91 -1.89 16.25
N LYS A 75 -15.55 -1.10 15.23
CA LYS A 75 -16.02 0.30 15.10
C LYS A 75 -16.03 0.78 13.66
N LYS A 76 -16.89 1.76 13.38
CA LYS A 76 -16.88 2.50 12.13
C LYS A 76 -15.99 3.73 12.29
N ASN A 77 -15.03 3.92 11.40
CA ASN A 77 -14.22 5.15 11.34
C ASN A 77 -14.30 5.77 9.95
N SER A 78 -14.19 7.10 9.90
CA SER A 78 -14.15 7.83 8.64
C SER A 78 -12.74 7.79 8.07
N TYR A 79 -12.67 7.50 6.77
CA TYR A 79 -11.44 7.45 6.00
C TYR A 79 -11.58 8.33 4.76
N LYS A 80 -10.50 9.03 4.46
CA LYS A 80 -10.26 9.63 3.16
C LYS A 80 -9.50 8.63 2.31
N ILE A 81 -10.12 8.23 1.21
CA ILE A 81 -9.57 7.27 0.25
C ILE A 81 -8.99 8.03 -0.94
N PHE A 82 -7.76 7.68 -1.30
CA PHE A 82 -7.10 8.13 -2.52
C PHE A 82 -6.86 6.94 -3.43
N LYS A 83 -6.78 7.19 -4.74
CA LYS A 83 -6.40 6.17 -5.72
C LYS A 83 -5.27 6.64 -6.63
N ALA A 84 -4.44 5.71 -7.07
CA ALA A 84 -3.46 5.89 -8.14
C ALA A 84 -3.43 4.65 -9.05
N GLU A 85 -2.93 4.79 -10.27
CA GLU A 85 -2.71 3.68 -11.20
C GLU A 85 -1.23 3.52 -11.48
N ASP A 86 -0.73 2.29 -11.52
CA ASP A 86 0.64 1.99 -11.95
C ASP A 86 0.75 1.78 -13.47
N GLU A 87 1.96 1.47 -13.96
CA GLU A 87 2.24 1.21 -15.38
C GLU A 87 1.49 -0.01 -15.94
N PHE A 88 1.06 -0.93 -15.07
CA PHE A 88 0.24 -2.10 -15.42
C PHE A 88 -1.27 -1.83 -15.25
N ARG A 89 -1.63 -0.59 -14.89
CA ARG A 89 -2.97 -0.12 -14.51
C ARG A 89 -3.56 -0.88 -13.33
N ASN A 90 -2.73 -1.38 -12.43
CA ASN A 90 -3.21 -1.81 -11.12
C ASN A 90 -3.67 -0.58 -10.35
N ILE A 91 -4.73 -0.74 -9.57
CA ILE A 91 -5.33 0.31 -8.77
C ILE A 91 -4.74 0.24 -7.37
N HIS A 92 -4.07 1.31 -6.98
CA HIS A 92 -3.48 1.53 -5.66
C HIS A 92 -4.43 2.35 -4.81
N ILE A 93 -4.82 1.83 -3.65
CA ILE A 93 -5.80 2.45 -2.76
C ILE A 93 -5.13 2.80 -1.42
N TYR A 94 -5.19 4.08 -1.06
CA TYR A 94 -4.61 4.62 0.17
C TYR A 94 -5.77 5.04 1.08
N CYS A 95 -5.82 4.53 2.31
CA CYS A 95 -6.86 4.92 3.27
C CYS A 95 -6.22 5.71 4.42
N LEU A 96 -6.58 6.98 4.54
CA LEU A 96 -6.11 7.85 5.61
C LEU A 96 -7.27 8.16 6.57
N PRO A 97 -7.15 7.89 7.88
CA PRO A 97 -8.21 8.23 8.83
C PRO A 97 -8.53 9.72 8.78
N PHE A 98 -9.81 10.09 8.75
CA PHE A 98 -10.23 11.49 8.61
C PHE A 98 -9.85 12.37 9.81
N LYS A 99 -9.61 11.77 10.98
CA LYS A 99 -9.16 12.46 12.20
C LYS A 99 -7.64 12.65 12.30
N THR A 100 -6.89 12.22 11.28
CA THR A 100 -5.43 12.37 11.28
C THR A 100 -5.11 13.85 11.15
N GLU A 101 -4.58 14.47 12.21
CA GLU A 101 -4.08 15.85 12.13
C GLU A 101 -2.91 15.92 11.13
N MET A 102 -2.67 17.09 10.53
CA MET A 102 -1.56 17.26 9.57
C MET A 102 -0.21 16.78 10.12
N THR A 103 -0.01 16.92 11.43
CA THR A 103 1.19 16.45 12.14
C THR A 103 1.32 14.92 12.08
N GLU A 104 0.25 14.18 12.34
CA GLU A 104 0.26 12.71 12.30
C GLU A 104 0.47 12.19 10.86
N LEU A 105 -0.09 12.90 9.87
CA LEU A 105 0.13 12.59 8.46
C LEU A 105 1.60 12.78 8.08
N GLN A 106 2.20 13.91 8.48
CA GLN A 106 3.62 14.17 8.25
C GLN A 106 4.50 13.11 8.93
N GLU A 107 4.17 12.69 10.15
CA GLU A 107 4.89 11.61 10.83
C GLU A 107 4.78 10.26 10.11
N MET A 108 3.59 9.92 9.60
CA MET A 108 3.42 8.72 8.77
C MET A 108 4.25 8.79 7.49
N MET A 109 4.28 9.94 6.82
CA MET A 109 5.10 10.14 5.61
C MET A 109 6.59 10.02 5.93
N ASN A 110 7.05 10.67 7.00
CA ASN A 110 8.44 10.57 7.46
C ASN A 110 8.83 9.12 7.77
N ARG A 111 7.94 8.34 8.39
CA ARG A 111 8.15 6.90 8.64
C ARG A 111 8.30 6.10 7.34
N VAL A 112 7.51 6.41 6.31
CA VAL A 112 7.66 5.78 4.98
C VAL A 112 9.02 6.10 4.38
N GLU A 113 9.41 7.37 4.38
CA GLU A 113 10.69 7.81 3.82
C GLU A 113 11.89 7.12 4.52
N GLN A 114 11.88 7.04 5.85
CA GLN A 114 12.93 6.35 6.61
C GLN A 114 13.02 4.87 6.26
N LYS A 115 11.87 4.18 6.12
CA LYS A 115 11.86 2.77 5.68
C LYS A 115 12.40 2.58 4.26
N LEU A 116 12.12 3.52 3.35
CA LEU A 116 12.65 3.48 1.98
C LEU A 116 14.17 3.64 1.97
N ILE A 117 14.70 4.57 2.77
CA ILE A 117 16.15 4.77 2.93
C ILE A 117 16.78 3.48 3.48
N GLN A 118 16.21 2.89 4.53
CA GLN A 118 16.72 1.66 5.12
C GLN A 118 16.76 0.50 4.12
N TYR A 119 15.69 0.33 3.33
CA TYR A 119 15.62 -0.73 2.32
C TYR A 119 16.65 -0.53 1.20
N ASN A 120 16.89 0.72 0.77
CA ASN A 120 17.92 1.03 -0.23
C ASN A 120 19.33 0.67 0.26
N VAL A 121 19.64 0.94 1.54
CA VAL A 121 20.92 0.55 2.14
C VAL A 121 21.06 -0.98 2.16
N GLU A 122 20.04 -1.71 2.62
CA GLU A 122 20.08 -3.18 2.66
C GLU A 122 20.26 -3.81 1.26
N LEU A 123 19.66 -3.20 0.23
CA LEU A 123 19.86 -3.63 -1.15
C LEU A 123 21.29 -3.38 -1.66
N MET A 124 21.90 -2.26 -1.28
CA MET A 124 23.29 -1.96 -1.62
C MET A 124 24.23 -2.99 -0.98
N ASP A 125 24.03 -3.32 0.30
CA ASP A 125 24.85 -4.32 1.00
C ASP A 125 24.72 -5.70 0.36
N LYS A 126 23.50 -6.12 0.02
CA LYS A 126 23.26 -7.41 -0.67
C LYS A 126 23.91 -7.44 -2.06
N LYS A 127 23.88 -6.32 -2.78
CA LYS A 127 24.54 -6.23 -4.09
C LYS A 127 26.06 -6.39 -3.93
N GLN A 128 26.66 -5.67 -2.99
CA GLN A 128 28.10 -5.76 -2.72
C GLN A 128 28.51 -7.19 -2.34
N PHE A 129 27.77 -7.84 -1.43
CA PHE A 129 28.03 -9.22 -1.04
C PHE A 129 27.99 -10.20 -2.23
N LEU A 130 27.02 -10.02 -3.14
CA LEU A 130 26.92 -10.83 -4.35
C LEU A 130 28.10 -10.58 -5.31
N GLU A 131 28.50 -9.33 -5.50
CA GLU A 131 29.65 -8.98 -6.33
C GLU A 131 30.96 -9.59 -5.79
N GLU A 132 31.18 -9.51 -4.48
CA GLU A 132 32.31 -10.14 -3.79
C GLU A 132 32.28 -11.67 -3.92
N SER A 133 31.11 -12.28 -3.72
CA SER A 133 30.93 -13.74 -3.85
C SER A 133 31.22 -14.22 -5.27
N VAL A 134 30.75 -13.48 -6.28
CA VAL A 134 31.03 -13.79 -7.70
C VAL A 134 32.51 -13.64 -8.02
N GLN A 135 33.18 -12.64 -7.44
CA GLN A 135 34.61 -12.43 -7.63
C GLN A 135 35.42 -13.58 -7.05
N LEU A 136 35.11 -14.02 -5.82
CA LEU A 136 35.75 -15.18 -5.19
C LEU A 136 35.57 -16.47 -6.01
N LEU A 137 34.37 -16.71 -6.57
CA LEU A 137 34.12 -17.87 -7.42
C LEU A 137 34.94 -17.84 -8.72
N LYS A 138 35.12 -16.67 -9.33
CA LYS A 138 35.98 -16.51 -10.52
C LYS A 138 37.44 -16.80 -10.21
N GLU A 139 37.92 -16.31 -9.06
CA GLU A 139 39.29 -16.54 -8.59
C GLU A 139 39.53 -18.01 -8.23
N ALA A 140 38.54 -18.70 -7.66
CA ALA A 140 38.63 -20.12 -7.31
C ALA A 140 38.48 -21.09 -8.51
N ALA A 141 37.91 -20.62 -9.63
CA ALA A 141 37.77 -21.38 -10.88
C ALA A 141 38.91 -21.13 -11.88
N SER A 142 39.89 -20.28 -11.51
CA SER A 142 41.11 -19.98 -12.26
C SER A 142 42.29 -20.78 -11.72
#